data_AF-A0A8C2YYE8-F1
#
_entry.id   AF-A0A8C2YYE8-F1
#
_cell.length_a   1.000
_cell.length_b   1.000
_cell.length_c   1.000
_cell.angle_alpha   90.00
_cell.angle_beta   90.00
_cell.angle_gamma   90.00
#
_symmetry.space_group_name_H-M   'P 1'
#
loop_
_entity.id
_entity.type
_entity.pdbx_description
1 polymer ?
#
loop_
_entity_poly.entity_id
_entity_poly.type
_entity_poly.pdbx_seq_one_letter_code
_entity_poly.pdbx_strand_id
1 'polypeptide(L)' 'MQAKLYLSIIDDVIESMRELFLDEGLEDRVLDDLKHVSYIALLNVKVKKISHFWHSDFPNI' A
#
# COMPACT_ATOMS: atom_id res chain seq x y z
N MET A 1 -8.85 -4.61 -12.36
CA MET A 1 -9.94 -4.13 -11.48
C MET A 1 -9.50 -4.03 -10.02
N GLN A 2 -8.99 -5.11 -9.40
CA GLN A 2 -8.58 -5.12 -7.99
C GLN A 2 -7.54 -4.06 -7.58
N ALA A 3 -6.51 -3.81 -8.40
CA ALA A 3 -5.50 -2.80 -8.06
C ALA A 3 -6.07 -1.38 -7.90
N LYS A 4 -7.08 -1.01 -8.71
CA LYS A 4 -7.73 0.31 -8.61
C LYS A 4 -8.57 0.44 -7.34
N LEU A 5 -9.20 -0.65 -6.92
CA LEU A 5 -9.98 -0.71 -5.68
C LEU A 5 -9.09 -0.55 -4.44
N TYR A 6 -7.93 -1.21 -4.39
CA TYR A 6 -7.02 -1.03 -3.26
C TYR A 6 -6.46 0.40 -3.19
N LEU A 7 -6.18 1.03 -4.34
CA LEU A 7 -5.72 2.41 -4.36
C LEU A 7 -6.81 3.36 -3.83
N SER A 8 -8.07 3.20 -4.26
CA SER A 8 -9.17 4.03 -3.75
C SER A 8 -9.39 3.83 -2.26
N ILE A 9 -9.34 2.58 -1.77
CA ILE A 9 -9.47 2.29 -0.33
C ILE A 9 -8.34 2.94 0.47
N ILE A 10 -7.09 2.89 -0.03
CA ILE A 10 -5.97 3.57 0.62
C ILE A 10 -6.21 5.07 0.67
N ASP A 11 -6.63 5.69 -0.43
CA ASP A 11 -6.91 7.13 -0.45
C ASP A 11 -8.06 7.52 0.51
N ASP A 12 -9.16 6.75 0.53
CA ASP A 12 -10.30 6.98 1.42
C ASP A 12 -9.90 6.84 2.91
N VAL A 13 -9.08 5.83 3.24
CA VAL A 13 -8.58 5.63 4.61
C VAL A 13 -7.65 6.77 5.01
N ILE A 14 -6.71 7.16 4.16
CA ILE A 14 -5.79 8.27 4.45
C ILE A 14 -6.57 9.57 4.69
N GLU A 15 -7.59 9.84 3.88
CA GLU A 15 -8.40 11.03 4.07
C GLU A 15 -9.20 10.97 5.38
N SER A 16 -9.75 9.81 5.73
CA SER A 16 -10.47 9.64 7.00
C SER A 16 -9.59 9.77 8.25
N MET A 17 -8.29 9.45 8.14
CA MET A 17 -7.34 9.52 9.27
C MET A 17 -6.75 10.92 9.45
N ARG A 18 -6.95 11.83 8.49
CA ARG A 18 -6.37 13.18 8.53
C ARG A 18 -6.80 13.96 9.77
N GLU A 19 -8.10 13.99 10.05
CA GLU A 19 -8.64 14.68 11.23
C GLU A 19 -8.15 14.05 12.53
N LEU A 20 -8.09 12.70 12.58
CA LEU A 20 -7.62 11.97 13.76
C LEU A 20 -6.15 12.29 14.08
N PHE A 21 -5.28 12.35 13.06
CA PHE A 21 -3.87 12.67 13.24
C PHE A 21 -3.67 14.12 13.71
N LEU A 22 -4.48 15.04 13.19
CA LEU A 22 -4.49 16.44 13.62
C LEU A 22 -4.94 16.57 15.09
N ASP A 23 -6.02 15.86 15.47
CA ASP A 23 -6.55 15.85 16.83
C ASP A 23 -5.55 15.26 17.84
N GLU A 24 -4.77 14.27 17.44
CA GLU A 24 -3.70 13.68 18.24
C GLU A 24 -2.42 14.55 18.25
N GLY A 25 -2.36 15.62 17.47
CA GLY A 25 -1.19 16.50 17.36
C GLY A 25 0.00 15.83 16.67
N LEU A 26 -0.25 14.82 15.83
CA LEU A 26 0.78 14.16 15.03
C LEU A 26 1.27 15.08 13.91
N GLU A 27 2.55 14.98 13.58
CA GLU A 27 3.14 15.78 12.52
C GLU A 27 2.58 15.37 11.15
N ASP A 28 2.30 16.36 10.28
CA ASP A 28 1.72 16.14 8.95
C ASP A 28 2.46 15.06 8.13
N ARG A 29 3.80 15.01 8.28
CA ARG A 29 4.65 14.03 7.59
C ARG A 29 4.36 12.57 7.96
N VAL A 30 3.81 12.31 9.15
CA VAL A 30 3.55 10.93 9.62
C VAL A 30 2.42 10.30 8.80
N LEU A 31 1.39 11.08 8.45
CA LEU A 31 0.31 10.60 7.59
C LEU A 31 0.79 10.36 6.16
N ASP A 32 1.69 11.22 5.66
CA ASP A 32 2.34 11.04 4.36
C ASP A 32 3.23 9.79 4.31
N ASP A 33 4.00 9.54 5.38
CA ASP A 33 4.84 8.35 5.53
C ASP A 33 3.97 7.07 5.55
N LEU A 34 2.84 7.11 6.27
CA LEU A 34 1.89 6.00 6.30
C LEU A 34 1.31 5.71 4.91
N LYS A 35 0.93 6.76 4.16
CA LYS A 35 0.48 6.64 2.77
C LYS A 35 1.55 6.01 1.89
N HIS A 36 2.79 6.49 2.02
CA HIS A 36 3.93 6.01 1.25
C HIS A 36 4.23 4.53 1.49
N VAL A 37 4.33 4.11 2.76
CA VAL A 37 4.57 2.72 3.16
C VAL A 37 3.43 1.81 2.68
N SER A 38 2.18 2.29 2.72
CA SER A 38 1.01 1.53 2.25
C SER A 38 1.08 1.19 0.76
N TYR A 39 1.51 2.14 -0.08
CA TYR A 39 1.70 1.87 -1.51
C TYR A 39 2.86 0.92 -1.78
N ILE A 40 3.98 1.08 -1.07
CA ILE A 40 5.14 0.19 -1.19
C ILE A 40 4.74 -1.24 -0.81
N ALA A 41 4.00 -1.42 0.28
CA ALA A 41 3.51 -2.73 0.71
C ALA A 41 2.67 -3.40 -0.38
N LEU A 42 1.79 -2.64 -1.04
CA LEU A 42 0.96 -3.15 -2.13
C LEU A 42 1.78 -3.55 -3.37
N LEU A 43 2.80 -2.77 -3.73
CA LEU A 43 3.73 -3.13 -4.82
C LEU A 43 4.52 -4.40 -4.47
N ASN A 44 5.00 -4.52 -3.23
CA ASN A 44 5.73 -5.69 -2.75
C ASN A 44 4.90 -6.97 -2.82
N VAL A 45 3.59 -6.90 -2.51
CA VAL A 45 2.68 -8.04 -2.67
C VAL A 45 2.59 -8.48 -4.14
N LYS A 46 2.50 -7.53 -5.08
CA LYS A 46 2.49 -7.84 -6.51
C LYS A 46 3.81 -8.46 -6.97
N VAL A 47 4.95 -7.91 -6.55
CA VAL A 47 6.28 -8.44 -6.88
C VAL A 47 6.43 -9.86 -6.35
N LYS A 48 6.04 -10.12 -5.09
CA LYS A 48 6.05 -11.46 -4.50
C LYS A 48 5.18 -12.43 -5.28
N LYS A 49 3.99 -12.01 -5.74
CA LYS A 49 3.12 -12.86 -6.56
C LYS A 49 3.73 -13.21 -7.90
N ILE A 50 4.39 -12.25 -8.55
CA ILE A 50 5.11 -12.47 -9.82
C ILE A 50 6.30 -13.40 -9.61
N SER A 51 7.09 -13.19 -8.56
CA SER A 51 8.21 -14.07 -8.20
C SER A 51 7.74 -15.51 -7.93
N HIS A 52 6.65 -15.67 -7.17
CA HIS A 52 6.07 -16.99 -6.91
C HIS A 52 5.58 -17.66 -8.20
N PHE A 53 4.90 -16.92 -9.07
CA PHE A 53 4.49 -17.40 -10.40
C PHE A 53 5.70 -17.85 -11.22
N TRP A 54 6.73 -17.01 -11.33
CA TRP A 54 7.92 -17.31 -12.11
C TRP A 54 8.62 -18.60 -11.64
N HIS A 55 8.84 -18.77 -10.34
CA HIS A 55 9.45 -19.98 -9.79
C HIS A 55 8.57 -21.23 -9.91
N SER A 56 7.25 -21.08 -10.00
CA SER A 56 6.33 -22.21 -10.17
C SER A 56 6.26 -22.69 -11.62
N ASP A 57 6.17 -21.75 -12.57
CA ASP A 57 5.99 -22.06 -13.99
C ASP A 57 7.31 -22.30 -14.73
N PHE A 58 8.42 -21.80 -14.21
CA PHE A 58 9.77 -21.97 -14.77
C PHE A 58 10.77 -22.44 -13.70
N PRO A 59 10.64 -23.68 -13.17
CA PRO A 59 11.46 -24.16 -12.06
C PRO A 59 12.95 -24.37 -12.40
N ASN A 60 13.33 -24.37 -13.69
CA ASN A 60 14.67 -24.71 -14.18
C ASN A 60 15.26 -23.68 -15.15
N ILE A 61 14.67 -22.49 -15.25
CA ILE A 61 15.22 -21.32 -15.96
C ILE A 61 15.61 -20.30 -14.90
#